data_AF-A0A961QT92-F1
#
_entry.id   AF-A0A961QT92-F1
#
_cell.length_a   1.000
_cell.length_b   1.000
_cell.length_c   1.000
_cell.angle_alpha   90.00
_cell.angle_beta   90.00
_cell.angle_gamma   90.00
#
_symmetry.space_group_name_H-M   'P 1'
#
loop_
_entity.id
_entity.type
_entity.pdbx_description
1 polymer ?
#
loop_
_entity_poly.entity_id
_entity_poly.type
_entity_poly.pdbx_seq_one_letter_code
_entity_poly.pdbx_strand_id
1 'polypeptide(L)'
;METDTLAAAQQIDFSLLALFLRATFTVKIVMLVLIAASFWSWAIIIQKTLDMRRAREEARAFDADFWSGEPLDTVYDRVGPEPPGAAARIFAAGMTEWRRSHRKDGGLIAGTQARIERAMNVAIGREADELNRGLTFLATVGSIAPFVGLFGTVWGIKHAFEEIALQQSTNLAVVAPGIA
;
A
#
# COMPACT_ATOMS: atom_id res chain seq x y z
N MET A 1 28.94 -2.19 -50.50
CA MET A 1 28.41 -1.16 -49.58
C MET A 1 27.04 -1.53 -49.01
N GLU A 2 26.14 -2.18 -49.76
CA GLU A 2 24.86 -2.69 -49.21
C GLU A 2 24.99 -3.98 -48.37
N THR A 3 26.05 -4.77 -48.57
CA THR A 3 26.29 -6.00 -47.80
C THR A 3 26.83 -5.76 -46.39
N ASP A 4 27.63 -4.72 -46.20
CA ASP A 4 28.19 -4.36 -44.89
C ASP A 4 27.14 -3.71 -43.98
N THR A 5 26.19 -2.95 -44.54
CA THR A 5 25.07 -2.37 -43.80
C THR A 5 24.05 -3.43 -43.36
N LEU A 6 23.81 -4.45 -44.19
CA LEU A 6 22.98 -5.60 -43.84
C LEU A 6 23.65 -6.49 -42.77
N ALA A 7 24.97 -6.67 -42.82
CA ALA A 7 25.72 -7.41 -41.79
C ALA A 7 25.73 -6.70 -40.43
N ALA A 8 25.78 -5.36 -40.41
CA ALA A 8 25.70 -4.57 -39.17
C ALA A 8 24.29 -4.62 -38.53
N ALA A 9 23.22 -4.65 -39.34
CA ALA A 9 21.85 -4.81 -38.85
C ALA A 9 21.60 -6.20 -38.24
N GLN A 10 22.30 -7.23 -38.73
CA GLN A 10 22.22 -8.60 -38.24
C GLN A 10 22.87 -8.80 -36.85
N GLN A 11 23.65 -7.81 -36.36
CA GLN A 11 24.33 -7.86 -35.04
C GLN A 11 23.59 -7.13 -33.91
N ILE A 12 22.45 -6.48 -34.19
CA ILE A 12 21.69 -5.77 -33.15
C ILE A 12 20.75 -6.77 -32.46
N ASP A 13 21.22 -7.36 -31.36
CA ASP A 13 20.35 -8.15 -30.48
C ASP A 13 19.30 -7.21 -29.82
N PHE A 14 18.02 -7.55 -30.01
CA PHE A 14 16.85 -6.88 -29.43
C PHE A 14 16.23 -7.69 -28.27
N SER A 15 16.97 -8.64 -27.70
CA SER A 15 16.54 -9.31 -26.47
C SER A 15 16.28 -8.30 -25.34
N LEU A 16 15.29 -8.57 -24.47
CA LEU A 16 14.95 -7.69 -23.34
C LEU A 16 16.17 -7.39 -22.45
N LEU A 17 17.04 -8.39 -22.31
CA LEU A 17 18.26 -8.27 -21.53
C LEU A 17 19.29 -7.38 -22.25
N ALA A 18 19.45 -7.50 -23.58
CA ALA A 18 20.31 -6.62 -24.36
C ALA A 18 19.83 -5.16 -24.32
N LEU A 19 18.51 -4.91 -24.43
CA LEU A 19 17.92 -3.58 -24.30
C LEU A 19 18.15 -3.00 -22.90
N PHE A 20 17.91 -3.78 -21.85
CA PHE A 20 18.21 -3.38 -20.48
C PHE A 20 19.70 -3.05 -20.29
N LEU A 21 20.61 -3.87 -20.83
CA LEU A 21 22.06 -3.65 -20.71
C LEU A 21 22.54 -2.41 -21.47
N ARG A 22 21.89 -2.06 -22.59
CA ARG A 22 22.20 -0.85 -23.37
C ARG A 22 21.63 0.43 -22.76
N ALA A 23 20.58 0.34 -21.94
CA ALA A 23 20.01 1.49 -21.28
C ALA A 23 21.04 2.25 -20.41
N THR A 24 20.86 3.56 -20.31
CA THR A 24 21.70 4.40 -19.44
C THR A 24 21.58 3.98 -17.99
N PHE A 25 22.61 4.31 -17.19
CA PHE A 25 22.60 4.00 -15.75
C PHE A 25 21.37 4.56 -15.04
N THR A 26 20.95 5.78 -15.38
CA THR A 26 19.73 6.41 -14.83
C THR A 26 18.48 5.59 -15.14
N VAL A 27 18.29 5.16 -16.40
CA VAL A 27 17.11 4.38 -16.81
C VAL A 27 17.10 3.00 -16.14
N LYS A 28 18.26 2.38 -15.95
CA LYS A 28 18.39 1.13 -15.16
C LYS A 28 17.93 1.30 -13.72
N ILE A 29 18.33 2.39 -13.04
CA ILE A 29 17.85 2.70 -11.68
C ILE A 29 16.33 2.85 -11.66
N VAL A 30 15.77 3.62 -12.59
CA VAL A 30 14.32 3.84 -12.70
C VAL A 30 13.58 2.50 -12.82
N MET A 31 14.01 1.62 -13.72
CA MET A 31 13.40 0.30 -13.90
C MET A 31 13.51 -0.57 -12.64
N LEU A 32 14.69 -0.61 -12.00
CA LEU A 32 14.90 -1.39 -10.78
C LEU A 32 14.03 -0.91 -9.61
N VAL A 33 13.90 0.41 -9.42
CA VAL A 33 13.04 1.01 -8.39
C VAL A 33 11.57 0.67 -8.64
N LEU A 34 11.11 0.75 -9.90
CA LEU A 34 9.73 0.40 -10.25
C LEU A 34 9.44 -1.09 -10.02
N ILE A 35 10.38 -1.97 -10.35
CA ILE A 35 10.27 -3.41 -10.08
C ILE A 35 10.20 -3.67 -8.57
N ALA A 36 11.10 -3.07 -7.78
CA ALA A 36 11.09 -3.21 -6.32
C ALA A 36 9.77 -2.69 -5.71
N ALA A 37 9.30 -1.53 -6.16
CA ALA A 37 8.02 -0.95 -5.73
C ALA A 37 6.82 -1.85 -6.09
N SER A 38 6.84 -2.51 -7.25
CA SER A 38 5.83 -3.48 -7.66
C SER A 38 5.77 -4.69 -6.71
N PHE A 39 6.94 -5.31 -6.42
CA PHE A 39 7.01 -6.42 -5.47
C PHE A 39 6.51 -6.02 -4.08
N TRP A 40 6.92 -4.85 -3.60
CA TRP A 40 6.48 -4.34 -2.29
C TRP A 40 4.98 -4.04 -2.25
N SER A 41 4.43 -3.50 -3.34
CA SER A 41 2.99 -3.23 -3.46
C SER A 41 2.18 -4.52 -3.37
N TRP A 42 2.60 -5.58 -4.07
CA TRP A 42 1.96 -6.90 -3.99
C TRP A 42 2.03 -7.51 -2.59
N ALA A 43 3.18 -7.38 -1.91
CA ALA A 43 3.30 -7.85 -0.52
C ALA A 43 2.27 -7.16 0.40
N ILE A 44 2.13 -5.83 0.28
CA ILE A 44 1.14 -5.05 1.04
C ILE A 44 -0.28 -5.48 0.67
N ILE A 45 -0.61 -5.65 -0.62
CA ILE A 45 -1.95 -6.05 -1.08
C ILE A 45 -2.35 -7.39 -0.46
N ILE A 46 -1.45 -8.39 -0.49
CA ILE A 46 -1.73 -9.72 0.06
C ILE A 46 -1.94 -9.63 1.57
N GLN A 47 -1.02 -8.99 2.30
CA GLN A 47 -1.13 -8.82 3.75
C GLN A 47 -2.43 -8.12 4.14
N LYS A 48 -2.74 -6.99 3.48
CA LYS A 48 -3.95 -6.21 3.75
C LYS A 48 -5.23 -6.99 3.49
N THR A 49 -5.22 -7.82 2.44
CA THR A 49 -6.37 -8.68 2.10
C THR A 49 -6.62 -9.72 3.19
N LEU A 50 -5.55 -10.33 3.73
CA LEU A 50 -5.65 -11.28 4.85
C LEU A 50 -6.13 -10.59 6.13
N ASP A 51 -5.53 -9.45 6.50
CA ASP A 51 -5.92 -8.68 7.68
C ASP A 51 -7.40 -8.27 7.63
N MET A 52 -7.87 -7.79 6.48
CA MET A 52 -9.27 -7.39 6.29
C MET A 52 -10.23 -8.57 6.36
N ARG A 53 -9.84 -9.74 5.83
CA ARG A 53 -10.64 -10.96 5.95
C ARG A 53 -10.76 -11.41 7.41
N ARG A 54 -9.63 -11.45 8.12
CA ARG A 54 -9.59 -11.80 9.54
C ARG A 54 -10.43 -10.84 10.39
N ALA A 55 -10.29 -9.52 10.19
CA ALA A 55 -11.07 -8.53 10.91
C ALA A 55 -12.59 -8.69 10.66
N ARG A 56 -13.01 -9.04 9.44
CA ARG A 56 -14.42 -9.31 9.12
C ARG A 56 -14.93 -10.62 9.73
N GLU A 57 -14.09 -11.62 9.90
CA GLU A 57 -14.45 -12.87 10.58
C GLU A 57 -14.60 -12.64 12.08
N GLU A 58 -13.63 -11.97 12.71
CA GLU A 58 -13.67 -11.61 14.13
C GLU A 58 -14.88 -10.72 14.45
N ALA A 59 -15.18 -9.72 13.59
CA ALA A 59 -16.36 -8.88 13.74
C ALA A 59 -17.67 -9.68 13.63
N ARG A 60 -17.78 -10.59 12.66
CA ARG A 60 -18.98 -11.44 12.52
C ARG A 60 -19.21 -12.36 13.72
N ALA A 61 -18.13 -12.93 14.26
CA ALA A 61 -18.20 -13.76 15.45
C ALA A 61 -18.66 -12.94 16.67
N PHE A 62 -18.08 -11.76 16.86
CA PHE A 62 -18.48 -10.86 17.94
C PHE A 62 -19.93 -10.37 17.79
N ASP A 63 -20.37 -10.03 16.57
CA ASP A 63 -21.73 -9.58 16.31
C ASP A 63 -22.76 -10.65 16.69
N ALA A 64 -22.52 -11.92 16.34
CA ALA A 64 -23.42 -13.02 16.70
C ALA A 64 -23.61 -13.14 18.23
N ASP A 65 -22.51 -12.99 18.97
CA ASP A 65 -22.51 -13.00 20.44
C ASP A 65 -23.20 -11.77 21.02
N PHE A 66 -22.91 -10.59 20.47
CA PHE A 66 -23.46 -9.31 20.93
C PHE A 66 -24.99 -9.25 20.74
N TRP A 67 -25.50 -9.81 19.64
CA TRP A 67 -26.93 -9.87 19.33
C TRP A 67 -27.66 -11.08 19.93
N SER A 68 -26.99 -11.89 20.77
CA SER A 68 -27.60 -13.06 21.44
C SER A 68 -28.69 -12.71 22.46
N GLY A 69 -28.77 -11.44 22.88
CA GLY A 69 -29.68 -10.96 23.91
C GLY A 69 -29.13 -11.09 25.35
N GLU A 70 -27.88 -11.52 25.50
CA GLU A 70 -27.18 -11.48 26.79
C GLU A 70 -26.97 -10.04 27.29
N PRO A 71 -27.01 -9.80 28.62
CA PRO A 71 -26.66 -8.50 29.18
C PRO A 71 -25.22 -8.08 28.79
N LEU A 72 -25.03 -6.80 28.48
CA LEU A 72 -23.73 -6.27 28.03
C LEU A 72 -22.59 -6.52 29.04
N ASP A 73 -22.89 -6.49 30.34
CA ASP A 73 -21.89 -6.81 31.38
C ASP A 73 -21.40 -8.26 31.28
N THR A 74 -22.28 -9.21 30.96
CA THR A 74 -21.92 -10.62 30.77
C THR A 74 -21.04 -10.81 29.53
N VAL A 75 -21.39 -10.12 28.43
CA VAL A 75 -20.56 -10.11 27.22
C VAL A 75 -19.18 -9.54 27.51
N TYR A 76 -19.10 -8.44 28.28
CA TYR A 76 -17.82 -7.84 28.66
C TYR A 76 -16.98 -8.72 29.58
N ASP A 77 -17.60 -9.43 30.54
CA ASP A 77 -16.86 -10.35 31.42
C ASP A 77 -16.28 -11.55 30.67
N ARG A 78 -16.92 -12.00 29.58
CA ARG A 78 -16.41 -13.07 28.71
C ARG A 78 -15.26 -12.58 27.82
N VAL A 79 -15.42 -11.38 27.24
CA VAL A 79 -14.54 -10.80 26.22
C VAL A 79 -13.31 -10.14 26.86
N GLY A 80 -13.47 -9.57 28.05
CA GLY A 80 -12.42 -8.88 28.79
C GLY A 80 -12.08 -7.48 28.26
N PRO A 81 -11.09 -6.80 28.86
CA PRO A 81 -10.70 -5.44 28.50
C PRO A 81 -9.86 -5.36 27.21
N GLU A 82 -9.18 -6.44 26.81
CA GLU A 82 -8.30 -6.49 25.63
C GLU A 82 -8.65 -7.69 24.74
N PRO A 83 -9.83 -7.69 24.11
CA PRO A 83 -10.24 -8.81 23.28
C PRO A 83 -9.58 -8.84 21.90
N PRO A 84 -9.60 -10.00 21.22
CA PRO A 84 -9.27 -10.08 19.81
C PRO A 84 -10.35 -9.42 18.95
N GLY A 85 -9.92 -8.68 17.93
CA GLY A 85 -10.80 -8.08 16.93
C GLY A 85 -11.25 -6.65 17.23
N ALA A 86 -11.28 -5.83 16.18
CA ALA A 86 -11.58 -4.41 16.27
C ALA A 86 -12.95 -4.11 16.91
N ALA A 87 -14.00 -4.83 16.51
CA ALA A 87 -15.35 -4.63 17.04
C ALA A 87 -15.43 -4.88 18.56
N ALA A 88 -14.81 -5.97 19.01
CA ALA A 88 -14.75 -6.32 20.43
C ALA A 88 -13.92 -5.30 21.22
N ARG A 89 -12.80 -4.79 20.67
CA ARG A 89 -11.98 -3.75 21.33
C ARG A 89 -12.73 -2.43 21.47
N ILE A 90 -13.52 -2.04 20.47
CA ILE A 90 -14.37 -0.84 20.53
C ILE A 90 -15.45 -1.01 21.62
N PHE A 91 -16.11 -2.17 21.66
CA PHE A 91 -17.08 -2.50 22.71
C PHE A 91 -16.44 -2.48 24.11
N ALA A 92 -15.29 -3.13 24.26
CA ALA A 92 -14.56 -3.18 25.53
C ALA A 92 -14.15 -1.78 26.02
N ALA A 93 -13.76 -0.88 25.11
CA ALA A 93 -13.46 0.51 25.46
C ALA A 93 -14.69 1.24 26.02
N GLY A 94 -15.86 1.06 25.40
CA GLY A 94 -17.13 1.61 25.88
C GLY A 94 -17.55 1.04 27.23
N MET A 95 -17.51 -0.29 27.38
CA MET A 95 -17.89 -0.97 28.63
C MET A 95 -16.95 -0.71 29.79
N THR A 96 -15.66 -0.56 29.52
CA THR A 96 -14.68 -0.13 30.54
C THR A 96 -15.07 1.24 31.10
N GLU A 97 -15.52 2.15 30.24
CA GLU A 97 -15.95 3.48 30.66
C GLU A 97 -17.31 3.47 31.36
N TRP A 98 -18.23 2.63 30.92
CA TRP A 98 -19.51 2.37 31.60
C TRP A 98 -19.29 1.90 33.05
N ARG A 99 -18.43 0.90 33.25
CA ARG A 99 -18.11 0.38 34.60
C ARG A 99 -17.41 1.40 35.48
N ARG A 100 -16.50 2.21 34.92
CA ARG A 100 -15.83 3.30 35.66
C ARG A 100 -16.76 4.46 36.02
N SER A 101 -17.89 4.58 35.33
CA SER A 101 -18.84 5.69 35.51
C SER A 101 -19.86 5.46 36.63
N HIS A 102 -19.86 4.29 37.27
CA HIS A 102 -20.64 4.03 38.48
C HIS A 102 -19.96 4.66 39.70
N ARG A 103 -20.71 5.50 40.42
CA ARG A 103 -20.29 6.07 41.70
C ARG A 103 -20.56 5.10 42.85
N LYS A 104 -19.85 5.30 43.97
CA LYS A 104 -20.01 4.49 45.20
C LYS A 104 -21.42 4.59 45.83
N ASP A 105 -22.18 5.63 45.48
CA ASP A 105 -23.56 5.87 45.92
C ASP A 105 -24.62 5.25 44.97
N GLY A 106 -24.19 4.51 43.94
CA GLY A 106 -25.09 3.90 42.95
C GLY A 106 -25.53 4.85 41.84
N GLY A 107 -25.10 6.11 41.85
CA GLY A 107 -25.37 7.08 40.79
C GLY A 107 -24.38 7.00 39.61
N LEU A 108 -24.74 7.58 38.47
CA LEU A 108 -23.84 7.74 37.32
C LEU A 108 -23.08 9.07 37.41
N ILE A 109 -21.82 9.09 36.97
CA ILE A 109 -21.05 10.33 36.81
C ILE A 109 -21.71 11.21 35.73
N ALA A 110 -21.78 12.52 35.96
CA ALA A 110 -22.29 13.45 34.96
C ALA A 110 -21.48 13.35 33.65
N GLY A 111 -22.18 13.27 32.51
CA GLY A 111 -21.53 13.12 31.20
C GLY A 111 -21.04 11.70 30.88
N THR A 112 -21.48 10.67 31.62
CA THR A 112 -21.14 9.25 31.36
C THR A 112 -21.33 8.87 29.89
N GLN A 113 -22.48 9.20 29.29
CA GLN A 113 -22.76 8.90 27.89
C GLN A 113 -21.71 9.51 26.94
N ALA A 114 -21.38 10.79 27.12
CA ALA A 114 -20.39 11.47 26.30
C ALA A 114 -18.97 10.89 26.48
N ARG A 115 -18.65 10.38 27.68
CA ARG A 115 -17.36 9.71 27.95
C ARG A 115 -17.29 8.34 27.26
N ILE A 116 -18.35 7.55 27.32
CA ILE A 116 -18.46 6.26 26.63
C ILE A 116 -18.34 6.47 25.12
N GLU A 117 -19.11 7.41 24.55
CA GLU A 117 -19.05 7.74 23.14
C GLU A 117 -17.64 8.17 22.71
N ARG A 118 -16.98 9.03 23.50
CA ARG A 118 -15.61 9.45 23.24
C ARG A 118 -14.63 8.26 23.29
N ALA A 119 -14.75 7.37 24.28
CA ALA A 119 -13.89 6.20 24.40
C ALA A 119 -14.04 5.27 23.20
N MET A 120 -15.28 5.01 22.76
CA MET A 120 -15.56 4.22 21.56
C MET A 120 -15.01 4.89 20.29
N ASN A 121 -15.21 6.21 20.12
CA ASN A 121 -14.69 6.94 18.96
C ASN A 121 -13.16 6.93 18.89
N VAL A 122 -12.47 7.04 20.03
CA VAL A 122 -11.01 6.91 20.09
C VAL A 122 -10.58 5.49 19.72
N ALA A 123 -11.29 4.46 20.18
CA ALA A 123 -11.02 3.09 19.79
C ALA A 123 -11.25 2.87 18.29
N ILE A 124 -12.37 3.36 17.74
CA ILE A 124 -12.67 3.33 16.29
C ILE A 124 -11.52 3.95 15.49
N GLY A 125 -11.04 5.13 15.88
CA GLY A 125 -9.92 5.78 15.21
C GLY A 125 -8.65 4.93 15.23
N ARG A 126 -8.28 4.36 16.39
CA ARG A 126 -7.10 3.50 16.53
C ARG A 126 -7.19 2.24 15.67
N GLU A 127 -8.34 1.57 15.68
CA GLU A 127 -8.56 0.36 14.87
C GLU A 127 -8.57 0.69 13.37
N ALA A 128 -9.16 1.83 12.99
CA ALA A 128 -9.14 2.31 11.61
C ALA A 128 -7.71 2.64 11.13
N ASP A 129 -6.89 3.29 11.97
CA ASP A 129 -5.50 3.59 11.66
C ASP A 129 -4.67 2.31 11.49
N GLU A 130 -4.88 1.32 12.35
CA GLU A 130 -4.26 0.00 12.22
C GLU A 130 -4.67 -0.70 10.91
N LEU A 131 -5.96 -0.65 10.55
CA LEU A 131 -6.45 -1.19 9.29
C LEU A 131 -6.00 -0.38 8.07
N ASN A 132 -5.70 0.91 8.20
CA ASN A 132 -5.22 1.73 7.09
C ASN A 132 -3.71 1.67 6.88
N ARG A 133 -2.96 1.05 7.81
CA ARG A 133 -1.50 0.91 7.71
C ARG A 133 -1.08 0.27 6.39
N GLY A 134 -0.14 0.91 5.71
CA GLY A 134 0.40 0.47 4.41
C GLY A 134 -0.40 0.93 3.19
N LEU A 135 -1.67 1.34 3.34
CA LEU A 135 -2.47 1.84 2.21
C LEU A 135 -1.93 3.17 1.66
N THR A 136 -1.39 4.03 2.52
CA THR A 136 -0.74 5.28 2.10
C THR A 136 0.40 5.02 1.12
N PHE A 137 1.24 4.01 1.39
CA PHE A 137 2.32 3.64 0.48
C PHE A 137 1.78 3.22 -0.88
N LEU A 138 0.74 2.38 -0.90
CA LEU A 138 0.13 1.91 -2.15
C LEU A 138 -0.48 3.07 -2.95
N ALA A 139 -1.11 4.03 -2.27
CA ALA A 139 -1.63 5.25 -2.90
C ALA A 139 -0.50 6.12 -3.48
N THR A 140 0.60 6.30 -2.74
CA THR A 140 1.78 7.04 -3.21
C THR A 140 2.42 6.36 -4.41
N VAL A 141 2.68 5.05 -4.37
CA VAL A 141 3.26 4.32 -5.51
C VAL A 141 2.32 4.36 -6.71
N GLY A 142 1.02 4.12 -6.52
CA GLY A 142 0.03 4.15 -7.59
C GLY A 142 -0.06 5.50 -8.32
N SER A 143 0.16 6.61 -7.59
CA SER A 143 0.14 7.97 -8.17
C SER A 143 1.47 8.41 -8.76
N ILE A 144 2.61 8.05 -8.15
CA ILE A 144 3.94 8.56 -8.53
C ILE A 144 4.64 7.67 -9.55
N ALA A 145 4.38 6.36 -9.57
CA ALA A 145 5.05 5.42 -10.48
C ALA A 145 4.95 5.81 -11.97
N PRO A 146 3.81 6.30 -12.51
CA PRO A 146 3.73 6.76 -13.89
C PRO A 146 4.70 7.91 -14.20
N PHE A 147 4.89 8.84 -13.26
CA PHE A 147 5.80 9.96 -13.44
C PHE A 147 7.27 9.53 -13.36
N VAL A 148 7.59 8.56 -12.50
CA VAL A 148 8.92 7.95 -12.43
C VAL A 148 9.25 7.22 -13.75
N GLY A 149 8.29 6.48 -14.30
CA GLY A 149 8.43 5.86 -15.62
C GLY A 149 8.62 6.88 -16.74
N LEU A 150 7.79 7.93 -16.77
CA LEU A 150 7.90 9.04 -17.73
C LEU A 150 9.25 9.76 -17.64
N PHE A 151 9.79 9.94 -16.42
CA PHE A 151 11.13 10.49 -16.25
C PHE A 151 12.19 9.61 -16.93
N GLY A 152 12.10 8.29 -16.78
CA GLY A 152 13.00 7.34 -17.45
C GLY A 152 12.94 7.45 -18.97
N THR A 153 11.73 7.56 -19.56
CA THR A 153 11.59 7.68 -21.02
C THR A 153 12.12 9.01 -21.54
N VAL A 154 11.81 10.13 -20.87
CA VAL A 154 12.33 11.46 -21.25
C VAL A 154 13.86 11.48 -21.17
N TRP A 155 14.44 10.88 -20.13
CA TRP A 155 15.89 10.79 -19.98
C TRP A 155 16.53 9.96 -21.09
N GLY A 156 15.97 8.79 -21.41
CA GLY A 156 16.45 7.92 -22.48
C GLY A 156 16.43 8.62 -23.84
N ILE A 157 15.31 9.27 -24.17
CA ILE A 157 15.16 10.04 -25.42
C ILE A 157 16.16 11.19 -25.48
N LYS A 158 16.32 11.96 -24.39
CA LYS A 158 17.31 13.04 -24.31
C LYS A 158 18.72 12.53 -24.59
N HIS A 159 19.09 11.38 -24.02
CA HIS A 159 20.40 10.78 -24.24
C HIS A 159 20.60 10.31 -25.68
N ALA A 160 19.60 9.68 -26.28
CA ALA A 160 19.64 9.29 -27.69
C ALA A 160 19.86 10.51 -28.60
N PHE A 161 19.19 11.64 -28.35
CA PHE A 161 19.41 12.87 -29.13
C PHE A 161 20.82 13.47 -28.95
N GLU A 162 21.41 13.36 -27.75
CA GLU A 162 22.81 13.76 -27.54
C GLU A 162 23.79 12.91 -28.34
N GLU A 163 23.57 11.58 -28.41
CA GLU A 163 24.39 10.68 -29.23
C GLU A 163 24.30 11.01 -30.72
N ILE A 164 23.10 11.31 -31.25
CA ILE A 164 22.92 11.77 -32.64
C ILE A 164 23.73 13.04 -32.89
N ALA A 165 23.66 14.02 -31.97
CA ALA A 165 24.35 15.28 -32.10
C ALA A 165 25.88 15.12 -32.09
N LEU A 166 26.41 14.26 -31.22
CA LEU A 166 27.84 13.97 -31.13
C LEU A 166 28.37 13.20 -32.34
N GLN A 167 27.59 12.25 -32.88
CA GLN A 167 28.01 11.43 -34.03
C GLN A 167 27.87 12.15 -35.38
N GLN A 168 27.22 13.32 -35.43
CA GLN A 168 26.92 14.07 -36.66
C GLN A 168 26.26 13.22 -37.77
N SER A 169 25.63 12.11 -37.38
CA SER A 169 25.04 11.10 -38.26
C SER A 169 23.59 10.92 -37.88
N THR A 170 22.70 11.06 -38.86
CA THR A 170 21.25 10.85 -38.69
C THR A 170 20.85 9.39 -38.84
N ASN A 171 21.80 8.46 -38.86
CA ASN A 171 21.52 7.04 -39.02
C ASN A 171 20.77 6.49 -37.79
N LEU A 172 19.44 6.38 -37.92
CA LEU A 172 18.52 5.91 -36.89
C LEU A 172 18.86 4.50 -36.37
N ALA A 173 19.53 3.66 -37.15
CA ALA A 173 19.88 2.31 -36.73
C ALA A 173 20.86 2.28 -35.53
N VAL A 174 21.66 3.33 -35.35
CA VAL A 174 22.65 3.41 -34.25
C VAL A 174 22.00 3.84 -32.93
N VAL A 175 20.89 4.58 -32.99
CA VAL A 175 20.23 5.20 -31.82
C VAL A 175 18.85 4.62 -31.48
N ALA A 176 18.26 3.83 -32.39
CA ALA A 176 17.01 3.10 -32.16
C ALA A 176 17.00 2.27 -30.85
N PRO A 177 18.11 1.62 -30.42
CA PRO A 177 18.11 0.87 -29.17
C PRO A 177 18.00 1.72 -27.89
N GLY A 178 18.32 3.01 -27.93
CA GLY A 178 18.20 3.91 -26.77
C GLY A 178 16.80 4.48 -26.57
N ILE A 179 15.95 4.36 -27.60
CA ILE A 179 14.55 4.83 -27.60
C ILE A 179 13.57 3.68 -27.31
N ALA A 180 13.91 2.46 -27.74
CA ALA A 180 13.14 1.23 -27.49
C ALA A 180 13.26 0.75 -26.04
#